data_AF-A0A381XWP6-F1
#
_entry.id   AF-A0A381XWP6-F1
#
_cell.length_a   1.000
_cell.length_b   1.000
_cell.length_c   1.000
_cell.angle_alpha   90.00
_cell.angle_beta   90.00
_cell.angle_gamma   90.00
#
_symmetry.space_group_name_H-M   'P 1'
#
loop_
_entity.id
_entity.type
_entity.pdbx_description
1 polymer ?
#
loop_
_entity_poly.entity_id
_entity_poly.type
_entity_poly.pdbx_seq_one_letter_code
_entity_poly.pdbx_strand_id
1 'polypeptide(L)' 'VANSQTPKIIVYTHPDCAYSSAVKWDYDNQGIEYTEIDISIAPESIADLEKLTGGDHITPVIVNGDQVSIGFNGIG' A
#
# COMPACT_ATOMS: atom_id res chain seq x y z
N VAL A 1 -6.79 -2.56 -28.61
CA VAL A 1 -7.38 -1.52 -27.74
C VAL A 1 -6.59 -1.52 -26.45
N ALA A 2 -5.73 -0.53 -26.22
CA ALA A 2 -4.98 -0.42 -24.97
C ALA A 2 -5.93 0.22 -23.95
N ASN A 3 -6.44 -0.57 -23.01
CA ASN A 3 -7.20 -0.06 -21.88
C ASN A 3 -6.22 0.64 -20.94
N SER A 4 -5.92 1.90 -21.22
CA SER A 4 -5.04 2.77 -20.42
C SER A 4 -5.77 3.29 -19.19
N GLN A 5 -6.21 2.39 -18.32
CA GLN A 5 -6.58 2.71 -16.96
C GLN A 5 -5.74 1.78 -16.08
N THR A 6 -4.43 2.04 -16.00
CA THR A 6 -3.60 1.43 -14.96
C THR A 6 -4.22 1.87 -13.64
N PRO A 7 -4.87 0.98 -12.85
CA PRO A 7 -5.36 1.38 -11.55
C PRO A 7 -4.16 1.92 -10.78
N LYS A 8 -4.27 3.13 -10.25
CA LYS A 8 -3.19 3.76 -9.50
C LYS A 8 -3.11 3.06 -8.14
N ILE A 9 -2.44 1.91 -8.11
CA ILE A 9 -2.23 1.14 -6.89
C ILE A 9 -1.27 1.93 -6.04
N ILE A 10 -1.65 2.26 -4.81
CA ILE A 10 -0.78 2.92 -3.85
C ILE A 10 -0.54 1.92 -2.73
N VAL A 11 0.72 1.68 -2.40
CA VAL A 11 1.11 0.78 -1.32
C VAL A 11 1.84 1.61 -0.28
N TYR A 12 1.21 1.81 0.85
CA TYR A 12 1.84 2.39 2.03
C TYR A 12 2.71 1.32 2.68
N THR A 13 4.01 1.58 2.74
CA THR A 13 5.02 0.67 3.28
C THR A 13 5.69 1.30 4.48
N HIS A 14 6.34 0.45 5.28
CA HIS A 14 7.18 0.89 6.39
C HIS A 14 8.48 0.07 6.39
N PRO A 15 9.65 0.69 6.61
CA PRO A 15 10.94 -0.01 6.62
C PRO A 15 11.05 -1.05 7.75
N ASP A 16 10.31 -0.87 8.85
CA ASP A 16 10.25 -1.84 9.96
C ASP A 16 9.25 -2.99 9.71
N CYS A 17 8.62 -3.07 8.53
CA CYS A 17 7.57 -4.06 8.25
C CYS A 17 7.97 -5.07 7.16
N ALA A 18 8.23 -6.31 7.57
CA ALA A 18 8.57 -7.41 6.66
C ALA A 18 7.47 -7.71 5.62
N TYR A 19 6.20 -7.48 5.97
CA TYR A 19 5.05 -7.67 5.07
C TYR A 19 5.02 -6.66 3.93
N SER A 20 5.51 -5.44 4.16
CA SER A 20 5.63 -4.43 3.09
C SER A 20 6.57 -4.90 2.00
N SER A 21 7.72 -5.48 2.37
CA SER A 21 8.68 -6.07 1.43
C SER A 21 8.08 -7.25 0.65
N ALA A 22 7.22 -8.06 1.28
CA ALA A 22 6.56 -9.18 0.62
C ALA A 22 5.57 -8.72 -0.47
N VAL A 23 4.74 -7.69 -0.18
CA VAL A 23 3.82 -7.10 -1.17
C VAL A 23 4.57 -6.56 -2.38
N LYS A 24 5.64 -5.79 -2.13
CA LYS A 24 6.47 -5.22 -3.20
C LYS A 24 7.04 -6.30 -4.11
N TRP A 25 7.61 -7.34 -3.51
CA TRP A 25 8.18 -8.44 -4.26
C TRP A 25 7.14 -9.20 -5.08
N ASP A 26 5.95 -9.41 -4.52
CA ASP A 26 4.82 -10.04 -5.21
C ASP A 26 4.35 -9.22 -6.41
N TYR A 27 4.23 -7.90 -6.25
CA TYR A 27 3.81 -6.98 -7.33
C TYR A 27 4.88 -6.80 -8.40
N ASP A 28 6.15 -6.67 -8.01
CA ASP A 28 7.29 -6.62 -8.93
C ASP A 28 7.35 -7.90 -9.78
N ASN A 29 7.17 -9.07 -9.16
CA ASN A 29 7.14 -10.35 -9.88
C ASN A 29 5.96 -10.49 -10.83
N GLN A 30 4.80 -9.94 -10.47
CA GLN A 30 3.62 -9.94 -11.32
C GLN A 30 3.68 -8.86 -12.42
N GLY A 31 4.66 -7.95 -12.36
CA GLY A 31 4.75 -6.80 -13.28
C GLY A 31 3.62 -5.80 -13.10
N ILE A 32 3.08 -5.71 -11.87
CA ILE A 32 2.02 -4.77 -11.51
C ILE A 32 2.66 -3.41 -11.24
N GLU A 33 2.19 -2.35 -11.90
CA GLU A 33 2.61 -0.99 -11.58
C GLU A 33 1.93 -0.50 -10.30
N TYR A 34 2.73 -0.13 -9.30
CA TYR A 34 2.25 0.46 -8.05
C TYR A 34 3.12 1.65 -7.63
N THR A 35 2.54 2.53 -6.81
CA THR A 35 3.20 3.65 -6.17
C THR A 35 3.49 3.27 -4.73
N GLU A 36 4.76 3.12 -4.37
CA GLU A 36 5.16 2.96 -2.97
C GLU A 36 5.15 4.31 -2.26
N ILE A 37 4.55 4.35 -1.07
CA ILE A 37 4.62 5.48 -0.14
C ILE A 37 5.19 4.97 1.19
N ASP A 38 6.44 5.32 1.46
CA ASP A 38 7.06 5.00 2.75
C ASP A 38 6.64 6.04 3.80
N ILE A 39 5.79 5.61 4.74
CA ILE A 39 5.26 6.47 5.80
C ILE A 39 6.32 6.91 6.82
N SER A 40 7.48 6.23 6.86
CA SER A 40 8.60 6.62 7.73
C SER A 40 9.29 7.89 7.25
N ILE A 41 9.25 8.17 5.94
CA ILE A 41 9.85 9.37 5.35
C ILE A 41 8.80 10.40 4.92
N ALA A 42 7.55 9.97 4.73
CA ALA A 42 6.41 10.81 4.39
C ALA A 42 5.41 10.85 5.57
N PRO A 43 5.72 11.56 6.68
CA PRO A 43 4.84 11.64 7.84
C PRO A 43 3.48 12.29 7.50
N GLU A 44 3.37 13.08 6.44
CA GLU A 44 2.10 13.59 5.93
C GLU A 44 1.15 12.49 5.46
N SER A 45 1.70 11.35 5.02
CA SER A 45 0.93 10.19 4.57
C SER A 45 0.37 9.38 5.73
N ILE A 46 0.88 9.58 6.95
CA ILE A 46 0.36 8.93 8.17
C ILE A 46 -1.08 9.37 8.42
N ALA A 47 -1.39 10.66 8.24
CA ALA A 47 -2.75 11.16 8.42
C ALA A 47 -3.73 10.54 7.41
N ASP A 48 -3.26 10.17 6.22
CA ASP A 48 -4.08 9.45 5.24
C ASP A 48 -4.19 7.97 5.59
N LEU A 49 -3.10 7.34 6.04
CA LEU A 49 -3.10 5.98 6.58
C LEU A 49 -4.13 5.83 7.71
N GLU A 50 -4.10 6.72 8.71
CA GLU A 50 -5.05 6.73 9.84
C GLU A 50 -6.49 6.87 9.36
N LYS A 51 -6.78 7.70 8.35
CA LYS A 51 -8.13 7.81 7.78
C LYS A 51 -8.56 6.51 7.09
N LEU A 52 -7.63 5.82 6.44
CA LEU A 52 -7.87 4.56 5.73
C LEU A 52 -8.08 3.38 6.69
N THR A 53 -7.33 3.35 7.79
CA THR A 53 -7.35 2.26 8.78
C THR A 53 -8.31 2.51 9.95
N GLY A 54 -8.80 3.74 10.12
CA GLY A 54 -9.65 4.12 11.24
C GLY A 54 -8.89 4.57 12.50
N GLY A 55 -7.63 4.99 12.34
CA GLY A 55 -6.75 5.49 13.40
C GLY A 55 -5.56 4.59 13.72
N ASP A 56 -5.39 3.49 12.98
CA ASP A 56 -4.34 2.52 13.25
C ASP A 56 -3.12 2.70 12.32
N HIS A 57 -1.92 2.63 12.89
CA HIS A 57 -0.66 2.64 12.12
C HIS A 57 -0.28 1.23 11.67
N ILE A 58 -1.14 0.60 10.88
CA ILE A 58 -0.91 -0.75 10.34
C ILE A 58 -0.30 -0.62 8.95
N THR A 59 0.71 -1.43 8.65
CA THR A 59 1.30 -1.55 7.31
C THR A 59 1.53 -3.02 6.94
N PRO A 60 1.48 -3.39 5.66
CA PRO A 60 1.23 -2.53 4.49
C PRO A 60 -0.26 -2.18 4.31
N VAL A 61 -0.56 -0.99 3.76
CA VAL A 61 -1.92 -0.63 3.32
C VAL A 61 -1.91 -0.42 1.82
N ILE A 62 -2.82 -1.09 1.12
CA ILE A 62 -2.89 -1.06 -0.33
C ILE A 62 -4.19 -0.36 -0.72
N VAL A 63 -4.08 0.69 -1.53
CA VAL A 63 -5.21 1.45 -2.07
C VAL A 63 -5.27 1.23 -3.57
N ASN A 64 -6.37 0.65 -4.02
CA ASN A 64 -6.68 0.35 -5.42
C ASN A 64 -7.91 1.15 -5.83
N GLY A 65 -7.73 2.41 -6.22
CA GLY A 65 -8.85 3.30 -6.53
C GLY A 65 -9.74 3.49 -5.30
N ASP A 66 -10.96 2.96 -5.34
CA ASP A 66 -11.93 3.01 -4.25
C ASP A 66 -11.80 1.86 -3.23
N GLN A 67 -10.97 0.85 -3.52
CA GLN A 67 -10.76 -0.29 -2.63
C GLN A 67 -9.54 -0.07 -1.75
N VAL A 68 -9.72 -0.21 -0.43
CA VAL A 68 -8.64 -0.13 0.56
C VAL A 68 -8.49 -1.50 1.21
N SER A 69 -7.27 -2.03 1.18
CA SER A 69 -6.89 -3.30 1.79
C SER A 69 -5.83 -3.04 2.85
N ILE A 70 -6.11 -3.44 4.09
CA ILE A 70 -5.22 -3.22 5.24
C ILE A 70 -4.54 -4.53 5.58
N GLY A 71 -3.21 -4.51 5.64
CA GLY A 71 -2.36 -5.65 5.98
C GLY A 71 -2.07 -6.60 4.79
N PHE A 72 -1.06 -7.45 4.98
CA PHE A 72 -0.81 -8.61 4.12
C PHE A 72 -1.40 -9.84 4.82
N ASN A 73 -2.34 -10.54 4.16
CA ASN A 73 -3.07 -11.70 4.72
C ASN A 73 -4.02 -11.44 5.92
N GLY A 74 -4.43 -10.19 6.19
CA GLY A 74 -5.58 -9.91 7.06
C GLY A 74 -5.39 -10.22 8.55
N ILE A 75 -4.15 -10.21 9.05
CA ILE A 75 -3.87 -10.36 10.49
C ILE A 75 -3.56 -8.97 11.04
N GLY A 76 -4.56 -8.34 11.65
CA GLY A 76 -4.42 -7.21 12.57
C GLY A 76 -4.21 -7.71 14.00
#